data_AF-A0A935XFT3-F1
#
_entry.id   AF-A0A935XFT3-F1
#
_cell.length_a   1.000
_cell.length_b   1.000
_cell.length_c   1.000
_cell.angle_alpha   90.00
_cell.angle_beta   90.00
_cell.angle_gamma   90.00
#
_symmetry.space_group_name_H-M   'P 1'
#
loop_
_entity.id
_entity.type
_entity.pdbx_description
1 polymer ?
#
loop_
_entity_poly.entity_id
_entity_poly.type
_entity_poly.pdbx_seq_one_letter_code
_entity_poly.pdbx_strand_id
1 'polypeptide(L)'
;MTSLVIGIVLLVGGIAFAAYPFLRPSTKEEDPGVPDTGAGRARPAPVAASLDPVAAELEELELDRAMGKLSDSDYQRIRSTLESRLRGMPAASAPRRATPPAPGAVQATSPAAPTAVPPVSVAAAVPADLADEAERLIAAERAQVVQCGTCGPRPEPAARFCSTCGRAIGGCPSCGKAIRQSGARFCDQCGTALVR
;
A
#
# COMPACT_ATOMS: atom_id res chain seq x y z
N MET A 1 -24.08 47.68 18.95
CA MET A 1 -23.70 47.54 17.53
C MET A 1 -22.29 47.00 17.38
N THR A 2 -21.30 47.54 18.08
CA THR A 2 -19.89 47.10 18.04
C THR A 2 -19.70 45.62 18.38
N SER A 3 -20.35 45.10 19.42
CA SER A 3 -20.29 43.68 19.80
C SER A 3 -20.84 42.73 18.73
N LEU A 4 -21.94 43.12 18.06
CA LEU A 4 -22.55 42.35 16.98
C LEU A 4 -21.65 42.31 15.74
N VAL A 5 -21.01 43.44 15.41
CA VAL A 5 -20.04 43.51 14.30
C VAL A 5 -18.82 42.64 14.59
N ILE A 6 -18.28 42.69 15.81
CA ILE A 6 -17.14 41.85 16.21
C ILE A 6 -17.49 40.35 16.12
N GLY A 7 -18.68 39.96 16.58
CA GLY A 7 -19.14 38.57 16.50
C GLY A 7 -19.23 38.06 15.06
N ILE A 8 -19.77 38.87 14.14
CA ILE A 8 -19.88 38.49 12.72
C ILE A 8 -18.49 38.34 12.09
N VAL A 9 -17.56 39.26 12.37
CA VAL A 9 -16.19 39.21 11.83
C VAL A 9 -15.46 37.95 12.30
N LEU A 10 -15.55 37.61 13.59
CA LEU A 10 -14.92 36.40 14.13
C LEU A 10 -15.52 35.12 13.54
N LEU A 11 -16.85 35.08 13.38
CA LEU A 11 -17.54 33.93 12.82
C LEU A 11 -17.15 33.70 11.34
N VAL A 12 -17.18 34.76 10.52
CA VAL A 12 -16.78 34.69 9.11
C VAL A 12 -15.30 34.36 8.96
N GLY A 13 -14.44 34.97 9.77
CA GLY A 13 -13.00 34.69 9.77
C GLY A 13 -12.67 33.25 10.16
N GLY A 14 -13.35 32.70 11.17
CA GLY A 14 -13.19 31.31 11.58
C GLY A 14 -13.60 30.31 10.51
N ILE A 15 -14.75 30.55 9.85
CA ILE A 15 -15.22 29.72 8.73
C ILE A 15 -14.23 29.80 7.55
N ALA A 16 -13.77 30.99 7.20
CA ALA A 16 -12.79 31.18 6.12
C ALA A 16 -11.47 30.47 6.42
N PHE A 17 -10.97 30.53 7.67
CA PHE A 17 -9.75 29.85 8.10
C PHE A 17 -9.87 28.32 8.00
N ALA A 18 -11.02 27.78 8.42
CA ALA A 18 -11.29 26.33 8.33
C ALA A 18 -11.47 25.85 6.88
N ALA A 19 -12.06 26.67 6.01
CA ALA A 19 -12.26 26.36 4.60
C ALA A 19 -10.98 26.55 3.76
N TYR A 20 -10.04 27.37 4.23
CA TYR A 20 -8.78 27.69 3.56
C TYR A 20 -7.96 26.51 3.04
N PRO A 21 -7.71 25.42 3.81
CA PRO A 21 -6.97 24.27 3.30
C PRO A 21 -7.69 23.54 2.16
N PHE A 22 -9.01 23.63 2.10
CA PHE A 22 -9.82 22.98 1.06
C PHE A 22 -9.89 23.82 -0.23
N LEU A 23 -9.78 25.15 -0.08
CA LEU A 23 -9.79 26.10 -1.20
C LEU A 23 -8.40 26.42 -1.75
N ARG A 24 -7.32 25.98 -1.11
CA ARG A 24 -5.98 26.02 -1.71
C ARG A 24 -5.84 24.84 -2.66
N PRO A 25 -5.99 25.01 -3.99
CA PRO A 25 -5.45 24.03 -4.91
C PRO A 25 -3.95 23.91 -4.60
N SER A 26 -3.45 22.68 -4.45
CA SER A 26 -2.03 22.41 -4.33
C SER A 26 -1.33 22.98 -5.56
N THR A 27 -0.88 24.23 -5.46
CA THR A 27 0.10 24.80 -6.38
C THR A 27 1.33 23.97 -6.16
N LYS A 28 1.54 23.02 -7.08
CA LYS A 28 2.75 22.24 -7.22
C LYS A 28 3.89 23.26 -7.22
N GLU A 29 4.64 23.33 -6.12
CA GLU A 29 5.82 24.17 -6.02
C GLU A 29 6.70 23.85 -7.23
N GLU A 30 6.82 24.82 -8.12
CA GLU A 30 7.81 24.84 -9.19
C GLU A 30 9.17 24.91 -8.51
N ASP A 31 9.80 23.75 -8.40
CA ASP A 31 11.21 23.57 -8.08
C ASP A 31 12.07 24.34 -9.10
N PRO A 32 12.77 25.42 -8.73
CA PRO A 32 13.62 26.12 -9.66
C PRO A 32 14.98 25.44 -9.69
N GLY A 33 15.16 24.53 -10.65
CA GLY A 33 16.49 24.18 -11.14
C GLY A 33 16.85 22.70 -11.12
N VAL A 34 16.27 21.93 -12.04
CA VAL A 34 16.92 20.73 -12.57
C VAL A 34 16.97 20.86 -14.10
N PRO A 35 18.16 20.86 -14.74
CA PRO A 35 18.26 20.90 -16.18
C PRO A 35 17.70 19.61 -16.80
N ASP A 36 16.77 19.78 -17.74
CA ASP A 36 16.17 18.74 -18.58
C ASP A 36 17.23 18.00 -19.40
N THR A 37 17.64 16.82 -18.95
CA THR A 37 18.15 15.79 -19.85
C THR A 37 16.98 14.96 -20.35
N GLY A 38 16.60 15.22 -21.61
CA GLY A 38 15.53 14.53 -22.30
C GLY A 38 15.72 13.01 -22.32
N ALA A 39 14.83 12.31 -21.65
CA ALA A 39 14.51 10.92 -21.91
C ALA A 39 12.99 10.78 -21.73
N GLY A 40 12.29 10.55 -22.83
CA GLY A 40 10.83 10.48 -22.88
C GLY A 40 10.27 9.53 -21.83
N ARG A 41 9.66 10.09 -20.79
CA ARG A 41 8.74 9.33 -19.93
C ARG A 41 7.48 9.09 -20.74
N ALA A 42 7.44 7.94 -21.40
CA ALA A 42 6.18 7.33 -21.79
C ALA A 42 5.29 7.32 -20.54
N ARG A 43 4.18 8.05 -20.61
CA ARG A 43 3.14 8.01 -19.58
C ARG A 43 2.75 6.55 -19.43
N PRO A 44 2.90 5.91 -18.25
CA PRO A 44 2.36 4.57 -18.09
C PRO A 44 0.85 4.71 -18.32
N ALA A 45 0.36 4.05 -19.36
CA ALA A 45 -1.07 3.86 -19.56
C ALA A 45 -1.65 3.31 -18.25
N PRO A 46 -2.89 3.67 -17.88
CA PRO A 46 -3.55 3.02 -16.75
C PRO A 46 -3.44 1.52 -16.99
N VAL A 47 -2.76 0.83 -16.07
CA VAL A 47 -2.62 -0.63 -16.13
C VAL A 47 -4.03 -1.15 -16.21
N ALA A 48 -4.38 -1.70 -17.37
CA ALA A 48 -5.73 -2.13 -17.66
C ALA A 48 -6.16 -3.05 -16.52
N ALA A 49 -7.14 -2.60 -15.75
CA ALA A 49 -7.91 -3.42 -14.85
C ALA A 49 -8.66 -4.44 -15.71
N SER A 50 -7.97 -5.51 -16.06
CA SER A 50 -8.58 -6.76 -16.46
C SER A 50 -7.91 -7.84 -15.63
N LEU A 51 -8.12 -7.76 -14.32
CA LEU A 51 -8.28 -9.00 -13.56
C LEU A 51 -9.49 -9.67 -14.21
N ASP A 52 -9.32 -10.87 -14.75
CA ASP A 52 -10.37 -11.58 -15.45
C ASP A 52 -11.67 -11.54 -14.62
N PRO A 53 -12.83 -11.15 -15.19
CA PRO A 53 -14.05 -10.95 -14.41
C PRO A 53 -14.46 -12.20 -13.63
N VAL A 54 -14.09 -13.38 -14.11
CA VAL A 54 -14.33 -14.65 -13.42
C VAL A 54 -13.32 -14.90 -12.28
N ALA A 55 -12.10 -14.38 -12.37
CA ALA A 55 -11.14 -14.44 -11.27
C ALA A 55 -11.59 -13.59 -10.09
N ALA A 56 -12.14 -12.39 -10.35
CA ALA A 56 -12.76 -11.55 -9.32
C ALA A 56 -13.97 -12.24 -8.66
N GLU A 57 -14.82 -12.90 -9.46
CA GLU A 57 -15.97 -13.67 -8.97
C GLU A 57 -15.53 -14.88 -8.10
N LEU A 58 -14.39 -15.50 -8.40
CA LEU A 58 -13.81 -16.57 -7.60
C LEU A 58 -13.29 -16.06 -6.24
N GLU A 59 -12.66 -14.89 -6.22
CA GLU A 59 -12.13 -14.25 -5.00
C GLU A 59 -13.27 -13.83 -4.05
N GLU A 60 -14.35 -13.26 -4.59
CA GLU A 60 -15.55 -12.93 -3.81
C GLU A 60 -16.19 -14.19 -3.18
N LEU A 61 -16.23 -15.31 -3.93
CA LEU A 61 -16.75 -16.58 -3.45
C LEU A 61 -15.90 -17.16 -2.29
N GLU A 62 -14.58 -16.99 -2.34
CA GLU A 62 -13.67 -17.40 -1.26
C GLU A 62 -13.84 -16.54 -0.01
N LEU A 63 -14.08 -15.23 -0.19
CA LEU A 63 -14.40 -14.32 0.90
C LEU A 63 -15.72 -14.70 1.59
N ASP A 64 -16.77 -15.04 0.81
CA ASP A 64 -18.05 -15.45 1.39
C ASP A 64 -17.96 -16.78 2.16
N ARG A 65 -17.10 -17.72 1.71
CA ARG A 65 -16.79 -18.94 2.47
C ARG A 65 -16.04 -18.61 3.77
N ALA A 66 -15.02 -17.75 3.70
CA ALA A 66 -14.24 -17.33 4.88
C ALA A 66 -15.11 -16.59 5.91
N MET A 67 -16.12 -15.84 5.46
CA MET A 67 -17.12 -15.19 6.30
C MET A 67 -18.22 -16.14 6.80
N GLY A 68 -18.22 -17.42 6.38
CA GLY A 68 -19.20 -18.42 6.77
C GLY A 68 -20.59 -18.24 6.14
N LYS A 69 -20.72 -17.46 5.07
CA LYS A 69 -21.99 -17.25 4.36
C LYS A 69 -22.39 -18.43 3.47
N LEU A 70 -21.43 -19.27 3.10
CA LEU A 70 -21.60 -20.41 2.20
C LEU A 70 -21.17 -21.71 2.88
N SER A 71 -21.97 -22.77 2.69
CA SER A 71 -21.60 -24.13 3.06
C SER A 71 -20.54 -24.69 2.10
N ASP A 72 -19.73 -25.65 2.55
CA ASP A 72 -18.71 -26.27 1.69
C ASP A 72 -19.33 -26.92 0.43
N SER A 73 -20.54 -27.49 0.54
CA SER A 73 -21.24 -28.08 -0.62
C SER A 73 -21.69 -27.03 -1.63
N ASP A 74 -22.16 -25.87 -1.19
CA ASP A 74 -22.61 -24.80 -2.07
C ASP A 74 -21.42 -24.10 -2.73
N TYR A 75 -20.34 -23.88 -1.96
CA TYR A 75 -19.07 -23.38 -2.48
C TYR A 75 -18.55 -24.23 -3.63
N GLN A 76 -18.49 -25.56 -3.47
CA GLN A 76 -17.99 -26.45 -4.53
C GLN A 76 -18.86 -26.44 -5.77
N ARG A 77 -20.19 -26.35 -5.62
CA ARG A 77 -21.13 -26.25 -6.74
C ARG A 77 -20.89 -24.97 -7.54
N ILE A 78 -20.83 -23.81 -6.88
CA ILE A 78 -20.65 -22.51 -7.54
C ILE A 78 -19.25 -22.45 -8.19
N ARG A 79 -18.21 -22.89 -7.48
CA ARG A 79 -16.85 -22.98 -8.00
C ARG A 79 -16.76 -23.78 -9.30
N SER A 80 -17.34 -24.98 -9.33
CA SER A 80 -17.32 -25.83 -10.54
C SER A 80 -17.99 -25.16 -11.76
N THR A 81 -19.04 -24.37 -11.51
CA THR A 81 -19.75 -23.60 -12.53
C THR A 81 -18.86 -22.50 -13.10
N LEU A 82 -18.20 -21.72 -12.24
CA LEU A 82 -17.27 -20.66 -12.66
C LEU A 82 -16.05 -21.22 -13.42
N GLU A 83 -15.50 -22.34 -12.95
CA GLU A 83 -14.41 -23.02 -13.65
C GLU A 83 -14.83 -23.52 -15.04
N SER A 84 -16.08 -23.97 -15.21
CA SER A 84 -16.60 -24.32 -16.54
C SER A 84 -16.79 -23.10 -17.45
N ARG A 85 -17.20 -21.95 -16.90
CA ARG A 85 -17.31 -20.68 -17.63
C ARG A 85 -15.93 -20.18 -18.08
N LEU A 86 -14.92 -20.27 -17.22
CA LEU A 86 -13.52 -19.97 -17.55
C LEU A 86 -13.00 -20.80 -18.71
N ARG A 87 -13.24 -22.12 -18.69
CA ARG A 87 -12.83 -23.02 -19.79
C ARG A 87 -13.55 -22.71 -21.12
N GLY A 88 -14.75 -22.14 -21.06
CA GLY A 88 -15.54 -21.77 -22.23
C GLY A 88 -15.27 -20.37 -22.79
N MET A 89 -14.56 -19.51 -22.05
CA MET A 89 -14.21 -18.16 -22.52
C MET A 89 -12.96 -18.25 -23.42
N PRO A 90 -13.03 -17.77 -24.68
CA PRO A 90 -11.83 -17.67 -25.49
C PRO A 90 -10.89 -16.67 -24.83
N ALA A 91 -9.63 -17.08 -24.60
CA ALA A 91 -8.60 -16.19 -24.07
C ALA A 91 -8.55 -14.94 -24.95
N ALA A 92 -8.89 -13.78 -24.39
CA ALA A 92 -8.73 -12.52 -25.07
C ALA A 92 -7.24 -12.40 -25.43
N SER A 93 -6.95 -12.44 -26.73
CA SER A 93 -5.58 -12.47 -27.24
C SER A 93 -4.84 -11.22 -26.80
N ALA A 94 -3.93 -11.37 -25.83
CA ALA A 94 -2.94 -10.36 -25.52
C ALA A 94 -2.15 -10.02 -26.81
N PRO A 95 -1.73 -8.75 -27.03
CA PRO A 95 -0.86 -8.42 -28.15
C PRO A 95 0.43 -9.24 -28.06
N ARG A 96 0.68 -10.09 -29.06
CA ARG A 96 1.91 -10.88 -29.18
C ARG A 96 3.11 -9.93 -29.16
N ARG A 97 3.97 -10.03 -28.15
CA ARG A 97 5.38 -9.68 -28.35
C ARG A 97 5.94 -10.61 -29.42
N ALA A 98 6.61 -10.04 -30.41
CA ALA A 98 7.25 -10.78 -31.49
C ALA A 98 8.32 -11.71 -30.91
N THR A 99 8.11 -13.02 -31.04
CA THR A 99 9.13 -14.05 -30.86
C THR A 99 9.71 -14.37 -32.24
N PRO A 100 11.04 -14.34 -32.46
CA PRO A 100 11.63 -14.82 -33.71
C PRO A 100 11.42 -16.33 -33.90
N PRO A 101 11.46 -16.85 -35.15
CA PRO A 101 10.89 -18.15 -35.50
C PRO A 101 11.70 -19.35 -34.98
N ALA A 102 10.95 -20.40 -34.63
CA ALA A 102 11.40 -21.70 -34.14
C ALA A 102 12.12 -22.54 -35.21
N PRO A 103 12.76 -23.64 -34.78
CA PRO A 103 12.40 -24.91 -35.40
C PRO A 103 12.16 -26.01 -34.36
N GLY A 104 11.15 -26.84 -34.62
CA GLY A 104 11.01 -28.17 -34.01
C GLY A 104 9.65 -28.43 -33.38
N ALA A 105 8.77 -29.06 -34.17
CA ALA A 105 7.48 -29.57 -33.74
C ALA A 105 7.63 -30.71 -32.72
N VAL A 106 6.75 -30.75 -31.71
CA VAL A 106 6.22 -32.01 -31.15
C VAL A 106 4.84 -31.78 -30.52
N GLN A 107 4.06 -32.84 -30.56
CA GLN A 107 2.60 -32.90 -30.59
C GLN A 107 1.91 -32.80 -29.22
N ALA A 108 0.59 -32.59 -29.28
CA ALA A 108 -0.33 -32.56 -28.16
C ALA A 108 -0.53 -33.93 -27.50
N THR A 109 -0.53 -33.95 -26.15
CA THR A 109 -1.16 -34.99 -25.33
C THR A 109 -1.92 -34.38 -24.15
N SER A 110 -3.11 -34.94 -23.89
CA SER A 110 -4.16 -34.58 -22.92
C SER A 110 -3.74 -34.35 -21.45
N PRO A 111 -4.59 -33.67 -20.63
CA PRO A 111 -4.25 -33.23 -19.28
C PRO A 111 -4.51 -34.32 -18.22
N ALA A 112 -3.50 -34.59 -17.40
CA ALA A 112 -3.60 -35.42 -16.20
C ALA A 112 -3.17 -34.60 -14.97
N ALA A 113 -4.04 -34.54 -13.96
CA ALA A 113 -3.82 -34.27 -12.53
C ALA A 113 -3.06 -32.99 -12.10
N PRO A 114 -3.37 -32.40 -10.92
CA PRO A 114 -2.72 -31.17 -10.46
C PRO A 114 -1.25 -31.42 -10.16
N THR A 115 -0.39 -31.02 -11.09
CA THR A 115 1.05 -30.95 -10.87
C THR A 115 1.30 -29.93 -9.77
N ALA A 116 1.93 -30.39 -8.69
CA ALA A 116 2.50 -29.52 -7.67
C ALA A 116 3.25 -28.37 -8.34
N VAL A 117 2.93 -27.13 -7.95
CA VAL A 117 3.67 -25.96 -8.39
C VAL A 117 5.14 -26.20 -8.01
N PRO A 118 6.06 -26.36 -8.96
CA PRO A 118 7.46 -26.55 -8.62
C PRO A 118 7.94 -25.29 -7.89
N PRO A 119 8.81 -25.41 -6.87
CA PRO A 119 9.41 -24.24 -6.27
C PRO A 119 10.15 -23.49 -7.37
N VAL A 120 9.78 -22.22 -7.58
CA VAL A 120 10.50 -21.33 -8.49
C VAL A 120 11.90 -21.16 -7.89
N SER A 121 12.86 -21.94 -8.37
CA SER A 121 14.24 -21.83 -7.91
C SER A 121 14.84 -20.55 -8.50
N VAL A 122 14.96 -19.52 -7.68
CA VAL A 122 15.73 -18.30 -7.96
C VAL A 122 17.25 -18.60 -7.90
N ALA A 123 17.68 -19.68 -8.57
CA ALA A 123 19.07 -20.10 -8.65
C ALA A 123 19.88 -19.29 -9.67
N ALA A 124 19.27 -18.29 -10.32
CA ALA A 124 20.01 -17.29 -11.06
C ALA A 124 20.71 -16.38 -10.05
N ALA A 125 22.05 -16.40 -10.07
CA ALA A 125 22.86 -15.51 -9.25
C ALA A 125 22.44 -14.06 -9.51
N VAL A 126 21.86 -13.43 -8.49
CA VAL A 126 21.61 -11.98 -8.51
C VAL A 126 22.98 -11.33 -8.68
N PRO A 127 23.16 -10.45 -9.67
CA PRO A 127 24.45 -9.80 -9.88
C PRO A 127 24.76 -8.94 -8.64
N ALA A 128 26.02 -8.97 -8.20
CA ALA A 128 26.44 -8.48 -6.89
C ALA A 128 26.12 -6.99 -6.67
N ASP A 129 26.17 -6.19 -7.74
CA ASP A 129 25.79 -4.77 -7.73
C ASP A 129 24.33 -4.52 -7.36
N LEU A 130 23.41 -5.39 -7.81
CA LEU A 130 22.00 -5.32 -7.45
C LEU A 130 21.76 -5.77 -6.01
N ALA A 131 22.52 -6.76 -5.52
CA ALA A 131 22.43 -7.22 -4.14
C ALA A 131 22.92 -6.12 -3.17
N ASP A 132 24.07 -5.50 -3.47
CA ASP A 132 24.62 -4.40 -2.68
C ASP A 132 23.69 -3.19 -2.66
N GLU A 133 23.10 -2.83 -3.81
CA GLU A 133 22.13 -1.74 -3.88
C GLU A 133 20.87 -2.06 -3.08
N ALA A 134 20.34 -3.28 -3.18
CA ALA A 134 19.19 -3.72 -2.39
C ALA A 134 19.48 -3.63 -0.88
N GLU A 135 20.67 -4.05 -0.43
CA GLU A 135 21.08 -3.94 0.97
C GLU A 135 21.18 -2.48 1.43
N ARG A 136 21.72 -1.57 0.60
CA ARG A 136 21.76 -0.13 0.90
C ARG A 136 20.36 0.45 1.08
N LEU A 137 19.43 0.12 0.18
CA LEU A 137 18.05 0.60 0.25
C LEU A 137 17.32 0.05 1.49
N ILE A 138 17.51 -1.23 1.81
CA ILE A 138 16.94 -1.85 3.01
C ILE A 138 17.52 -1.21 4.28
N ALA A 139 18.82 -0.92 4.31
CA ALA A 139 19.46 -0.26 5.45
C ALA A 139 18.94 1.17 5.64
N ALA A 140 18.78 1.93 4.55
CA ALA A 140 18.22 3.27 4.57
C ALA A 140 16.78 3.30 5.08
N GLU A 141 15.96 2.31 4.70
CA GLU A 141 14.57 2.19 5.18
C GLU A 141 14.53 1.79 6.66
N ARG A 142 15.36 0.82 7.07
CA ARG A 142 15.47 0.38 8.47
C ARG A 142 15.95 1.50 9.40
N ALA A 143 16.75 2.44 8.91
CA ALA A 143 17.17 3.61 9.70
C ALA A 143 15.99 4.54 10.07
N GLN A 144 14.88 4.48 9.34
CA GLN A 144 13.68 5.29 9.58
C GLN A 144 12.65 4.58 10.47
N VAL A 145 12.88 3.32 10.82
CA VAL A 145 11.97 2.53 11.65
C VAL A 145 12.06 2.98 13.11
N VAL A 146 10.94 3.49 13.63
CA VAL A 146 10.80 3.78 15.06
C VAL A 146 10.61 2.48 15.84
N GLN A 147 11.05 2.42 17.10
CA GLN A 147 10.96 1.20 17.92
C GLN A 147 10.05 1.41 19.12
N CYS A 148 9.14 0.46 19.33
CA CYS A 148 8.44 0.31 20.59
C CYS A 148 9.32 -0.46 21.58
N GLY A 149 9.57 0.09 22.76
CA GLY A 149 10.33 -0.61 23.80
C GLY A 149 9.70 -1.90 24.34
N THR A 150 8.43 -2.18 24.01
CA THR A 150 7.72 -3.42 24.41
C THR A 150 7.52 -4.39 23.24
N CYS A 151 7.12 -3.89 22.06
CA CYS A 151 6.74 -4.74 20.92
C CYS A 151 7.81 -4.83 19.82
N GLY A 152 8.87 -4.02 19.90
CA GLY A 152 9.93 -3.97 18.89
C GLY A 152 9.65 -3.00 17.73
N PRO A 153 10.21 -3.25 16.54
CA PRO A 153 10.23 -2.29 15.43
C PRO A 153 8.83 -1.98 14.87
N ARG A 154 8.67 -0.74 14.41
CA ARG A 154 7.44 -0.20 13.80
C ARG A 154 7.70 0.24 12.36
N PRO A 155 7.12 -0.46 11.36
CA PRO A 155 7.34 -0.12 9.96
C PRO A 155 6.79 1.26 9.58
N GLU A 156 5.93 1.86 10.40
CA GLU A 156 5.39 3.20 10.20
C GLU A 156 6.34 4.26 10.81
N PRO A 157 7.15 4.99 10.01
CA PRO A 157 8.22 5.87 10.54
C PRO A 157 7.68 7.08 11.32
N ALA A 158 6.44 7.47 11.06
CA ALA A 158 5.76 8.58 11.75
C ALA A 158 4.84 8.11 12.89
N ALA A 159 4.95 6.85 13.34
CA ALA A 159 4.09 6.33 14.41
C ALA A 159 4.29 7.07 15.74
N ARG A 160 3.24 7.76 16.18
CA ARG A 160 3.17 8.35 17.54
C ARG A 160 2.78 7.31 18.60
N PHE A 161 2.12 6.22 18.19
CA PHE A 161 1.66 5.13 19.05
C PHE A 161 1.96 3.77 18.41
N CYS A 162 2.20 2.75 19.23
CA CYS A 162 2.41 1.38 18.78
C CYS A 162 1.08 0.76 18.32
N SER A 163 1.01 0.29 17.07
CA SER A 163 -0.17 -0.39 16.51
C SER A 163 -0.52 -1.73 17.17
N THR A 164 0.39 -2.33 17.95
CA THR A 164 0.12 -3.58 18.70
C THR A 164 -0.31 -3.32 20.14
N CYS A 165 0.39 -2.46 20.89
CA CYS A 165 0.13 -2.28 22.33
C CYS A 165 -0.45 -0.90 22.70
N GLY A 166 -0.61 0.02 21.75
CA GLY A 166 -1.18 1.35 21.96
C GLY A 166 -0.27 2.36 22.70
N ARG A 167 0.90 1.94 23.18
CA ARG A 167 1.83 2.83 23.92
C ARG A 167 2.43 3.88 22.98
N ALA A 168 2.58 5.11 23.46
CA ALA A 168 3.24 6.15 22.68
C ALA A 168 4.73 5.84 22.42
N ILE A 169 5.19 6.21 21.24
CA ILE A 169 6.57 6.04 20.77
C ILE A 169 7.15 7.44 20.56
N GLY A 170 8.27 7.75 21.22
CA GLY A 170 9.01 9.00 21.00
C GLY A 170 8.33 10.30 21.45
N GLY A 171 7.25 10.25 22.25
CA GLY A 171 6.51 11.45 22.67
C GLY A 171 5.59 11.24 23.88
N CYS A 172 4.81 12.26 24.20
CA CYS A 172 3.86 12.24 25.31
C CYS A 172 2.73 11.22 25.07
N PRO A 173 2.40 10.34 26.04
CA PRO A 173 1.38 9.30 25.89
C PRO A 173 -0.06 9.80 25.80
N SER A 174 -0.33 11.05 26.18
CA SER A 174 -1.69 11.60 26.11
C SER A 174 -1.94 12.43 24.85
N CYS A 175 -1.01 13.31 24.48
CA CYS A 175 -1.21 14.22 23.34
C CYS A 175 -0.35 13.90 22.10
N GLY A 176 0.60 12.95 22.21
CA GLY A 176 1.46 12.53 21.10
C GLY A 176 2.50 13.55 20.63
N LYS A 177 2.64 14.70 21.30
CA LYS A 177 3.68 15.69 20.98
C LYS A 177 5.05 15.24 21.51
N ALA A 178 6.12 15.60 20.79
CA ALA A 178 7.49 15.32 21.18
C ALA A 178 7.83 15.99 22.52
N ILE A 179 8.58 15.28 23.38
CA ILE A 179 9.02 15.79 24.68
C ILE A 179 10.31 16.58 24.44
N ARG A 180 10.24 17.91 24.56
CA ARG A 180 11.38 18.81 24.24
C ARG A 180 12.54 18.71 25.23
N GLN A 181 12.29 18.30 26.46
CA GLN A 181 13.30 18.19 27.51
C GLN A 181 13.51 16.73 27.93
N SER A 182 14.73 16.23 27.72
CA SER A 182 15.14 14.93 28.23
C SER A 182 14.98 14.88 29.75
N GLY A 183 14.10 14.01 30.24
CA GLY A 183 13.88 13.81 31.67
C GLY A 183 12.77 14.66 32.31
N ALA A 184 11.95 15.34 31.52
CA ALA A 184 10.75 16.02 32.00
C ALA A 184 9.80 15.07 32.73
N ARG A 185 9.22 15.51 33.86
CA ARG A 185 8.20 14.76 34.62
C ARG A 185 6.78 14.96 34.07
N PHE A 186 6.56 16.04 33.32
CA PHE A 186 5.28 16.41 32.72
C PHE A 186 5.49 16.89 31.29
N CYS A 187 4.48 16.70 30.43
CA CYS A 187 4.48 17.21 29.08
C CYS A 187 4.27 18.74 29.07
N ASP A 188 5.14 19.48 28.39
CA ASP A 188 5.09 20.94 28.23
C ASP A 188 3.92 21.44 27.37
N GLN A 189 3.19 20.52 26.73
CA GLN A 189 2.10 20.85 25.81
C GLN A 189 0.71 20.54 26.35
N CYS A 190 0.56 19.47 27.14
CA CYS A 190 -0.75 19.05 27.68
C CYS A 190 -0.74 18.79 29.19
N GLY A 191 0.40 18.93 29.87
CA GLY A 191 0.51 18.75 31.33
C GLY A 191 0.48 17.30 31.82
N THR A 192 0.29 16.31 30.94
CA THR A 192 0.27 14.89 31.34
C THR A 192 1.58 14.47 31.97
N ALA A 193 1.50 13.74 33.09
CA ALA A 193 2.65 13.12 33.72
C ALA A 193 3.32 12.11 32.77
N LEU A 194 4.62 12.27 32.58
CA LEU A 194 5.43 11.38 31.76
C LEU A 194 5.94 10.27 32.68
N VAL A 195 5.38 9.08 32.54
CA VAL A 195 5.83 7.89 33.26
C VAL A 195 7.16 7.48 32.62
N ARG A 196 8.25 7.57 33.39
CA ARG A 196 9.54 6.98 33.00
C ARG A 196 9.43 5.47 33.02
#